data_AF-A0A3M9NHN5-F1
#
_entry.id   AF-A0A3M9NHN5-F1
#
_cell.length_a   1.000
_cell.length_b   1.000
_cell.length_c   1.000
_cell.angle_alpha   90.00
_cell.angle_beta   90.00
_cell.angle_gamma   90.00
#
_symmetry.space_group_name_H-M   'P 1'
#
loop_
_entity.id
_entity.type
_entity.pdbx_description
1 polymer ?
#
loop_
_entity_poly.entity_id
_entity_poly.type
_entity_poly.pdbx_seq_one_letter_code
_entity_poly.pdbx_strand_id
1 'polypeptide(L)'
;MNPNNPIDEILIMLRSLKDKPEQLEKLHQYMLNELYTEDDATTETIAIPERYASLVKDVADSLSAGLVCYINPDTLEIINIPQTIADTMMFDEDEDDENEDEEEGEPFYADLKRINRDWEGTITINPPDSTESFSFMEQFVSILPESRISKRLSDALSGRKPFSRFNTIIHQSDEREAWFAFRQKCVENYVAEILAGRLWKNEFTN
;
A
#
# COMPACT_ATOMS: atom_id res chain seq x y z
N MET A 1 25.24 23.24 -3.27
CA MET A 1 24.24 23.25 -2.18
C MET A 1 23.93 24.69 -1.85
N ASN A 2 22.69 25.11 -2.03
CA ASN A 2 22.28 26.50 -1.84
C ASN A 2 21.78 26.64 -0.39
N PRO A 3 22.48 27.37 0.49
CA PRO A 3 22.23 27.34 1.93
C PRO A 3 20.95 28.09 2.40
N ASN A 4 20.02 28.40 1.50
CA ASN A 4 18.82 29.20 1.78
C ASN A 4 17.51 28.51 1.33
N ASN A 5 17.46 27.17 1.31
CA ASN A 5 16.20 26.47 1.10
C ASN A 5 15.48 26.34 2.45
N PRO A 6 14.29 26.94 2.64
CA PRO A 6 13.52 26.83 3.88
C PRO A 6 13.28 25.38 4.31
N ILE A 7 13.19 24.46 3.34
CA ILE A 7 13.03 23.03 3.60
C ILE A 7 14.26 22.46 4.30
N ASP A 8 15.48 22.81 3.86
CA ASP A 8 16.71 22.31 4.45
C ASP A 8 16.87 22.80 5.89
N GLU A 9 16.49 24.05 6.16
CA GLU A 9 16.47 24.61 7.52
C GLU A 9 15.47 23.90 8.43
N ILE A 10 14.26 23.63 7.92
CA ILE A 10 13.23 22.86 8.65
C ILE A 10 13.73 21.45 8.95
N LEU A 11 14.32 20.75 7.98
CA LEU A 11 14.83 19.39 8.17
C LEU A 11 15.97 19.33 9.19
N ILE A 12 16.86 20.33 9.20
CA ILE A 12 17.92 20.45 10.21
C ILE A 12 17.31 20.65 11.60
N MET A 13 16.32 21.54 11.73
CA MET A 13 15.62 21.77 12.98
C MET A 13 14.92 20.50 13.47
N LEU A 14 14.20 19.79 12.60
CA LEU A 14 13.52 18.53 12.92
C LEU A 14 14.50 17.43 13.36
N ARG A 15 15.65 17.30 12.68
CA ARG A 15 16.71 16.35 13.08
C ARG A 15 17.23 16.66 14.49
N SER A 16 17.36 17.94 14.85
CA SER A 16 17.80 18.37 16.18
C SER A 16 16.76 18.18 17.31
N LEU A 17 15.49 17.98 16.93
CA LEU A 17 14.36 17.76 17.83
C LEU A 17 14.08 16.27 18.10
N LYS A 18 14.63 15.37 17.28
CA LYS A 18 14.41 13.92 17.34
C LYS A 18 14.60 13.33 18.74
N ASP A 19 15.59 13.80 19.49
CA ASP A 19 15.94 13.27 20.81
C ASP A 19 15.34 14.08 21.98
N LYS A 20 14.37 14.98 21.70
CA LYS A 20 13.76 15.88 22.69
C LYS A 20 12.24 15.67 22.77
N PRO A 21 11.78 14.72 23.60
CA PRO A 21 10.39 14.26 23.59
C PRO A 21 9.36 15.36 23.89
N GLU A 22 9.63 16.24 24.85
CA GLU A 22 8.72 17.36 25.18
C GLU A 22 8.58 18.38 24.04
N GLN A 23 9.63 18.58 23.24
CA GLN A 23 9.58 19.50 22.11
C GLN A 23 8.92 18.84 20.90
N LEU A 24 9.10 17.53 20.74
CA LEU A 24 8.44 16.73 19.72
C LEU A 24 6.92 16.68 19.96
N GLU A 25 6.48 16.51 21.21
CA GLU A 25 5.06 16.53 21.59
C GLU A 25 4.41 17.89 21.34
N LYS A 26 5.11 18.99 21.67
CA LYS A 26 4.65 20.35 21.36
C LYS A 26 4.56 20.61 19.86
N LEU A 27 5.54 20.15 19.10
CA LEU A 27 5.51 20.24 17.64
C LEU A 27 4.36 19.43 17.06
N HIS A 28 4.17 18.19 17.52
CA HIS A 28 3.06 17.33 17.11
C HIS A 28 1.72 18.01 17.38
N GLN A 29 1.51 18.56 18.57
CA GLN A 29 0.29 19.28 18.92
C GLN A 29 0.08 20.53 18.06
N TYR A 30 1.15 21.28 17.80
CA TYR A 30 1.10 22.46 16.94
C TYR A 30 0.73 22.09 15.50
N MET A 31 1.36 21.04 14.95
CA MET A 31 1.02 20.52 13.63
C MET A 31 -0.47 20.17 13.59
N LEU A 32 -0.96 19.36 14.53
CA LEU A 32 -2.35 18.90 14.60
C LEU A 32 -3.39 20.03 14.69
N ASN A 33 -3.04 21.14 15.35
CA ASN A 33 -3.99 22.22 15.62
C ASN A 33 -3.95 23.36 14.59
N GLU A 34 -2.77 23.66 14.04
CA GLU A 34 -2.54 24.88 13.23
C GLU A 34 -2.19 24.57 11.78
N LEU A 35 -1.74 23.35 11.48
CA LEU A 35 -1.30 22.94 10.14
C LEU A 35 -2.16 21.83 9.53
N TYR A 36 -2.84 21.03 10.37
CA TYR A 36 -3.85 20.06 9.95
C TYR A 36 -5.26 20.66 10.13
N THR A 37 -6.13 20.53 9.13
CA THR A 37 -7.53 20.96 9.20
C THR A 37 -8.48 19.75 9.17
N GLU A 38 -9.68 19.85 9.74
CA GLU A 38 -10.66 18.74 9.79
C GLU A 38 -11.05 18.18 8.40
N ASP A 39 -10.80 18.93 7.31
CA ASP A 39 -10.95 18.43 5.93
C ASP A 39 -9.88 17.40 5.53
N ASP A 40 -8.71 17.38 6.20
CA ASP A 40 -7.65 16.38 5.99
C ASP A 40 -8.03 15.00 6.55
N ALA A 41 -9.05 14.92 7.41
CA ALA A 41 -9.51 13.67 8.03
C ALA A 41 -10.23 12.73 7.05
N THR A 42 -10.52 13.16 5.80
CA THR A 42 -11.21 12.32 4.81
C THR A 42 -10.39 11.92 3.59
N THR A 43 -9.17 12.42 3.38
CA THR A 43 -8.24 11.83 2.41
C THR A 43 -6.82 12.33 2.71
N GLU A 44 -6.04 11.57 3.49
CA GLU A 44 -4.58 11.72 3.47
C GLU A 44 -4.10 11.41 2.04
N THR A 45 -3.94 12.43 1.19
CA THR A 45 -3.22 12.25 -0.08
C THR A 45 -1.75 12.11 0.26
N ILE A 46 -1.30 10.86 0.43
CA ILE A 46 0.11 10.51 0.53
C ILE A 46 0.84 11.17 -0.65
N ALA A 47 1.79 12.07 -0.34
CA ALA A 47 2.51 12.80 -1.35
C ALA A 47 3.43 11.86 -2.12
N ILE A 48 3.01 11.42 -3.31
CA ILE A 48 3.85 10.65 -4.23
C ILE A 48 4.27 11.54 -5.40
N PRO A 49 5.46 11.35 -6.00
CA PRO A 49 5.84 12.14 -7.16
C PRO A 49 4.80 11.98 -8.27
N GLU A 50 4.45 13.08 -8.95
CA GLU A 50 3.33 13.14 -9.91
C GLU A 50 3.40 12.04 -10.98
N ARG A 51 4.61 11.64 -11.39
CA ARG A 51 4.82 10.56 -12.35
C ARG A 51 4.30 9.19 -11.91
N TYR A 52 4.16 8.94 -10.60
CA TYR A 52 3.60 7.69 -10.06
C TYR A 52 2.10 7.81 -9.74
N ALA A 53 1.52 9.01 -9.77
CA ALA A 53 0.13 9.23 -9.39
C ALA A 53 -0.86 8.44 -10.26
N SER A 54 -0.57 8.32 -11.56
CA SER A 54 -1.40 7.52 -12.48
C SER A 54 -1.28 6.01 -12.24
N LEU A 55 -0.16 5.53 -11.68
CA LEU A 55 0.07 4.10 -11.46
C LEU A 55 -0.71 3.57 -10.25
N VAL A 56 -0.96 4.41 -9.24
CA VAL A 56 -1.59 3.99 -7.98
C VAL A 56 -2.89 3.24 -8.23
N LYS A 57 -3.73 3.79 -9.13
CA LYS A 57 -5.03 3.20 -9.44
C LYS A 57 -4.88 1.85 -10.15
N ASP A 58 -4.04 1.79 -11.18
CA ASP A 58 -3.84 0.57 -11.98
C ASP A 58 -3.24 -0.57 -11.15
N VAL A 59 -2.30 -0.23 -10.27
CA VAL A 59 -1.72 -1.16 -9.31
C VAL A 59 -2.77 -1.59 -8.30
N ALA A 60 -3.55 -0.66 -7.72
CA ALA A 60 -4.60 -1.00 -6.76
C ALA A 60 -5.67 -1.93 -7.34
N ASP A 61 -6.05 -1.74 -8.61
CA ASP A 61 -6.97 -2.62 -9.33
C ASP A 61 -6.36 -4.03 -9.49
N SER A 62 -5.07 -4.10 -9.83
CA SER A 62 -4.33 -5.36 -9.99
C SER A 62 -4.18 -6.11 -8.65
N LEU A 63 -3.86 -5.41 -7.57
CA LEU A 63 -3.80 -5.97 -6.21
C LEU A 63 -5.17 -6.49 -5.77
N SER A 64 -6.23 -5.74 -6.06
CA SER A 64 -7.61 -6.15 -5.75
C SER A 64 -8.04 -7.41 -6.49
N ALA A 65 -7.41 -7.72 -7.63
CA ALA A 65 -7.58 -8.95 -8.39
C ALA A 65 -6.67 -10.12 -7.92
N GLY A 66 -5.84 -9.92 -6.89
CA GLY A 66 -4.94 -10.94 -6.35
C GLY A 66 -3.63 -11.10 -7.13
N LEU A 67 -3.22 -10.04 -7.84
CA LEU A 67 -1.95 -10.00 -8.56
C LEU A 67 -0.91 -9.26 -7.71
N VAL A 68 0.32 -9.75 -7.71
CA VAL A 68 1.52 -9.05 -7.25
C VAL A 68 1.98 -8.14 -8.39
N CYS A 69 2.27 -6.89 -8.06
CA CYS A 69 2.73 -5.89 -9.04
C CYS A 69 4.24 -5.65 -8.86
N TYR A 70 4.98 -5.80 -9.94
CA TYR A 70 6.39 -5.43 -10.04
C TYR A 70 6.48 -4.15 -10.86
N ILE A 71 7.17 -3.14 -10.33
CA ILE A 71 7.27 -1.82 -10.95
C ILE A 71 8.74 -1.47 -11.18
N ASN A 72 9.07 -1.15 -12.43
CA ASN A 72 10.37 -0.56 -12.76
C ASN A 72 10.34 0.94 -12.41
N PRO A 73 11.17 1.40 -11.46
CA PRO A 73 11.12 2.79 -11.02
C PRO A 73 11.57 3.80 -12.08
N ASP A 74 12.39 3.38 -13.05
CA ASP A 74 12.94 4.23 -14.11
C ASP A 74 12.01 4.36 -15.31
N THR A 75 11.41 3.25 -15.74
CA THR A 75 10.53 3.20 -16.93
C THR A 75 9.05 3.32 -16.61
N LEU A 76 8.68 3.11 -15.33
CA LEU A 76 7.29 3.01 -14.86
C LEU A 76 6.51 1.82 -15.47
N GLU A 77 7.23 0.85 -16.05
CA GLU A 77 6.65 -0.39 -16.53
C GLU A 77 6.13 -1.23 -15.35
N ILE A 78 4.94 -1.81 -15.51
CA ILE A 78 4.32 -2.71 -14.53
C ILE A 78 4.21 -4.11 -15.14
N ILE A 79 4.64 -5.11 -14.38
CA ILE A 79 4.35 -6.52 -14.64
C ILE A 79 3.50 -7.05 -13.49
N ASN A 80 2.40 -7.72 -13.82
CA ASN A 80 1.46 -8.29 -12.86
C ASN A 80 1.51 -9.81 -12.90
N ILE A 81 1.73 -10.43 -11.75
CA ILE A 81 1.86 -11.89 -11.63
C ILE A 81 0.90 -12.38 -10.55
N PRO A 82 0.11 -13.44 -10.78
CA PRO A 82 -0.75 -14.00 -9.74
C PRO A 82 0.05 -14.34 -8.48
N GLN A 83 -0.46 -13.96 -7.30
CA GLN A 83 0.25 -14.17 -6.03
C GLN A 83 0.65 -15.62 -5.80
N THR A 84 -0.20 -16.57 -6.18
CA THR A 84 0.09 -18.01 -6.08
C THR A 84 1.34 -18.44 -6.86
N ILE A 85 1.59 -17.81 -8.01
CA ILE A 85 2.76 -18.09 -8.84
C ILE A 85 4.00 -17.42 -8.23
N ALA A 86 3.88 -16.14 -7.86
CA ALA A 86 4.96 -15.40 -7.21
C ALA A 86 5.46 -16.08 -5.92
N ASP A 87 4.54 -16.61 -5.11
CA ASP A 87 4.87 -17.32 -3.88
C ASP A 87 5.60 -18.63 -4.14
N THR A 88 5.31 -19.33 -5.24
CA THR A 88 5.92 -20.64 -5.55
C THR A 88 7.36 -20.47 -6.03
N MET A 89 7.60 -19.48 -6.89
CA MET A 89 8.92 -19.21 -7.51
C MET A 89 9.95 -18.61 -6.52
N MET A 90 9.54 -18.13 -5.34
CA MET A 90 10.45 -17.63 -4.30
C MET A 90 11.14 -18.75 -3.49
N PHE A 91 10.76 -20.02 -3.69
CA PHE A 91 11.30 -21.15 -2.94
C PHE A 91 12.36 -21.98 -3.69
N ASP A 92 12.65 -21.65 -4.96
CA ASP A 92 13.59 -22.38 -5.82
C ASP A 92 14.95 -21.65 -5.98
N GLU A 93 15.42 -20.93 -4.95
CA GLU A 93 16.77 -20.32 -4.97
C GLU A 93 17.91 -21.34 -4.68
N ASP A 94 17.57 -22.58 -4.30
CA ASP A 94 18.52 -23.63 -3.97
C ASP A 94 18.47 -24.79 -4.99
N GLU A 95 18.69 -24.54 -6.28
CA GLU A 95 19.14 -25.60 -7.18
C GLU A 95 20.03 -25.02 -8.29
N ASP A 96 21.27 -25.51 -8.36
CA ASP A 96 22.09 -25.45 -9.57
C ASP A 96 21.30 -26.17 -10.68
N ASP A 97 20.32 -25.48 -11.29
CA ASP A 97 19.37 -26.14 -12.17
C ASP A 97 19.95 -26.28 -13.58
N GLU A 98 20.46 -27.47 -13.85
CA GLU A 98 20.87 -27.93 -15.19
C GLU A 98 19.67 -28.05 -16.17
N ASN A 99 18.43 -27.69 -15.76
CA ASN A 99 17.20 -27.75 -16.55
C ASN A 99 16.59 -26.37 -16.90
N GLU A 100 17.42 -25.35 -17.20
CA GLU A 100 16.96 -24.03 -17.71
C GLU A 100 15.97 -24.13 -18.91
N ASP A 101 16.03 -25.23 -19.67
CA ASP A 101 15.19 -25.49 -20.83
C ASP A 101 13.76 -25.99 -20.49
N GLU A 102 13.50 -26.54 -19.28
CA GLU A 102 12.18 -27.05 -18.88
C GLU A 102 11.26 -25.97 -18.30
N GLU A 103 11.82 -24.96 -17.62
CA GLU A 103 11.06 -23.86 -16.99
C GLU A 103 10.58 -22.78 -17.97
N GLU A 104 11.17 -22.67 -19.17
CA GLU A 104 10.81 -21.66 -20.17
C GLU A 104 9.35 -21.74 -20.65
N GLY A 105 8.70 -22.89 -20.44
CA GLY A 105 7.28 -23.11 -20.73
C GLY A 105 6.30 -22.69 -19.64
N GLU A 106 6.78 -22.36 -18.43
CA GLU A 106 5.93 -22.02 -17.29
C GLU A 106 5.35 -20.59 -17.41
N PRO A 107 4.06 -20.38 -17.09
CA PRO A 107 3.45 -19.07 -17.12
C PRO A 107 4.20 -18.07 -16.25
N PHE A 108 4.44 -16.86 -16.78
CA PHE A 108 5.13 -15.75 -16.11
C PHE A 108 6.63 -15.97 -15.81
N TYR A 109 7.22 -17.11 -16.15
CA TYR A 109 8.66 -17.37 -15.96
C TYR A 109 9.54 -16.36 -16.70
N ALA A 110 9.26 -16.13 -17.99
CA ALA A 110 9.98 -15.15 -18.80
C ALA A 110 9.89 -13.72 -18.22
N ASP A 111 8.74 -13.36 -17.65
CA ASP A 111 8.54 -12.07 -16.99
C ASP A 111 9.35 -11.96 -15.70
N LEU A 112 9.36 -12.99 -14.85
CA LEU A 112 10.17 -13.05 -13.62
C LEU A 112 11.66 -12.98 -13.92
N LYS A 113 12.14 -13.76 -14.89
CA LYS A 113 13.54 -13.74 -15.34
C LYS A 113 13.94 -12.36 -15.87
N ARG A 114 13.03 -11.71 -16.60
CA ARG A 114 13.21 -10.33 -17.09
C ARG A 114 13.30 -9.33 -15.95
N ILE A 115 12.39 -9.40 -14.97
CA ILE A 115 12.45 -8.52 -13.77
C ILE A 115 13.79 -8.68 -13.07
N ASN A 116 14.20 -9.92 -12.79
CA ASN A 116 15.42 -10.19 -12.03
C ASN A 116 16.70 -9.74 -12.77
N ARG A 117 16.74 -9.92 -14.09
CA ARG A 117 17.91 -9.61 -14.91
C ARG A 117 18.00 -8.13 -15.31
N ASP A 118 16.87 -7.54 -15.71
CA ASP A 118 16.87 -6.26 -16.44
C ASP A 118 16.43 -5.08 -15.57
N TRP A 119 15.77 -5.32 -14.43
CA TRP A 119 15.25 -4.23 -13.60
C TRP A 119 16.07 -4.05 -12.31
N GLU A 120 16.79 -2.93 -12.23
CA GLU A 120 17.50 -2.52 -11.02
C GLU A 120 16.55 -1.77 -10.08
N GLY A 121 16.54 -2.14 -8.79
CA GLY A 121 15.73 -1.46 -7.78
C GLY A 121 14.21 -1.64 -7.92
N THR A 122 13.77 -2.76 -8.50
CA THR A 122 12.35 -3.13 -8.66
C THR A 122 11.55 -2.90 -7.38
N ILE A 123 10.39 -2.24 -7.52
CA ILE A 123 9.43 -2.09 -6.44
C ILE A 123 8.38 -3.20 -6.58
N THR A 124 8.37 -4.13 -5.63
CA THR A 124 7.35 -5.18 -5.54
C THR A 124 6.28 -4.77 -4.54
N ILE A 125 5.02 -4.86 -4.96
CA ILE A 125 3.84 -4.57 -4.13
C ILE A 125 2.94 -5.80 -4.15
N ASN A 126 2.73 -6.39 -2.98
CA ASN A 126 1.87 -7.54 -2.80
C ASN A 126 0.43 -7.10 -2.51
N PRO A 127 -0.58 -7.94 -2.80
CA PRO A 127 -1.94 -7.70 -2.29
C PRO A 127 -1.92 -7.52 -0.76
N PRO A 128 -2.77 -6.63 -0.21
CA PRO A 128 -2.87 -6.47 1.25
C PRO A 128 -3.14 -7.80 1.92
N ASP A 129 -2.38 -8.11 2.96
CA ASP A 129 -2.49 -9.34 3.71
C ASP A 129 -3.81 -9.40 4.51
N SER A 130 -4.01 -10.48 5.26
CA SER A 130 -5.21 -10.62 6.08
C SER A 130 -5.32 -9.54 7.17
N THR A 131 -4.21 -9.07 7.72
CA THR A 131 -4.19 -8.05 8.78
C THR A 131 -4.63 -6.71 8.22
N GLU A 132 -4.06 -6.30 7.10
CA GLU A 132 -4.36 -5.04 6.40
C GLU A 132 -5.80 -5.06 5.86
N SER A 133 -6.19 -6.15 5.21
CA SER A 133 -7.55 -6.34 4.72
C SER A 133 -8.59 -6.34 5.85
N PHE A 134 -8.26 -6.89 7.03
CA PHE A 134 -9.14 -6.85 8.20
C PHE A 134 -9.27 -5.43 8.75
N SER A 135 -8.16 -4.68 8.84
CA SER A 135 -8.16 -3.27 9.25
C SER A 135 -9.06 -2.42 8.34
N PHE A 136 -9.03 -2.64 7.02
CA PHE A 136 -9.94 -1.94 6.10
C PHE A 136 -11.42 -2.22 6.42
N MET A 137 -11.76 -3.47 6.79
CA MET A 137 -13.13 -3.79 7.21
C MET A 137 -13.52 -3.08 8.51
N GLU A 138 -12.63 -3.00 9.48
CA GLU A 138 -12.88 -2.30 10.75
C GLU A 138 -13.08 -0.81 10.55
N GLN A 139 -12.23 -0.18 9.73
CA GLN A 139 -12.34 1.24 9.39
C GLN A 139 -13.64 1.55 8.66
N PHE A 140 -14.08 0.68 7.74
CA PHE A 140 -15.37 0.87 7.08
C PHE A 140 -16.54 0.81 8.07
N VAL A 141 -16.52 -0.12 9.02
CA VAL A 141 -17.58 -0.23 10.03
C VAL A 141 -17.60 0.98 10.96
N SER A 142 -16.44 1.55 11.30
CA SER A 142 -16.35 2.69 12.22
C SER A 142 -16.89 3.99 11.65
N ILE A 143 -16.84 4.17 10.32
CA ILE A 143 -17.38 5.36 9.64
C ILE A 143 -18.88 5.26 9.33
N LEU A 144 -19.48 4.07 9.41
CA LEU A 144 -20.91 3.90 9.14
C LEU A 144 -21.76 4.53 10.25
N PRO A 145 -22.92 5.13 9.90
CA PRO A 145 -23.85 5.62 10.91
C PRO A 145 -24.41 4.45 11.74
N GLU A 146 -24.72 4.75 13.00
CA GLU A 146 -25.32 3.81 13.94
C GLU A 146 -26.62 3.23 13.37
N SER A 147 -26.58 1.97 12.98
CA SER A 147 -27.63 1.34 12.20
C SER A 147 -27.67 -0.18 12.43
N ARG A 148 -28.71 -0.84 11.91
CA ARG A 148 -28.78 -2.30 11.97
C ARG A 148 -27.65 -2.96 11.17
N ILE A 149 -27.21 -2.33 10.07
CA ILE A 149 -26.14 -2.86 9.23
C ILE A 149 -24.78 -2.72 9.92
N SER A 150 -24.47 -1.56 10.52
CA SER A 150 -23.20 -1.35 11.25
C SER A 150 -23.03 -2.35 12.39
N LYS A 151 -24.09 -2.60 13.19
CA LYS A 151 -24.09 -3.64 14.24
C LYS A 151 -23.81 -5.03 13.69
N ARG A 152 -24.49 -5.42 12.61
CA ARG A 152 -24.30 -6.75 12.00
C ARG A 152 -22.89 -6.94 11.46
N LEU A 153 -22.29 -5.90 10.88
CA LEU A 153 -20.92 -5.93 10.38
C LEU A 153 -19.93 -6.00 11.55
N SER A 154 -20.12 -5.19 12.60
CA SER A 154 -19.32 -5.27 13.83
C SER A 154 -19.37 -6.67 14.46
N ASP A 155 -20.56 -7.25 14.61
CA ASP A 155 -20.74 -8.61 15.12
C ASP A 155 -20.08 -9.67 14.22
N ALA A 156 -20.04 -9.42 12.91
CA ALA A 156 -19.36 -10.31 11.96
C ALA A 156 -17.84 -10.28 12.15
N LEU A 157 -17.26 -9.10 12.38
CA LEU A 157 -15.81 -8.91 12.58
C LEU A 157 -15.32 -9.49 13.92
N SER A 158 -16.12 -9.38 15.00
CA SER A 158 -15.78 -10.00 16.29
C SER A 158 -16.03 -11.52 16.34
N GLY A 159 -16.63 -12.09 15.29
CA GLY A 159 -17.07 -13.48 15.24
C GLY A 159 -16.08 -14.46 14.57
N ARG A 160 -16.52 -15.71 14.41
CA ARG A 160 -15.78 -16.71 13.60
C ARG A 160 -15.96 -16.44 12.11
N LYS A 161 -14.88 -16.59 11.33
CA LYS A 161 -14.84 -16.38 9.87
C LYS A 161 -15.26 -14.94 9.49
N PRO A 162 -14.56 -13.92 10.01
CA PRO A 162 -14.98 -12.53 9.85
C PRO A 162 -15.11 -12.11 8.39
N PHE A 163 -14.10 -12.38 7.56
CA PHE A 163 -14.10 -12.06 6.12
C PHE A 163 -15.35 -12.58 5.38
N SER A 164 -15.63 -13.88 5.52
CA SER A 164 -16.75 -14.51 4.81
C SER A 164 -18.10 -13.94 5.27
N ARG A 165 -18.27 -13.72 6.58
CA ARG A 165 -19.52 -13.17 7.14
C ARG A 165 -19.71 -11.71 6.74
N PHE A 166 -18.66 -10.91 6.85
CA PHE A 166 -18.65 -9.51 6.43
C PHE A 166 -19.05 -9.40 4.96
N ASN A 167 -18.36 -10.12 4.06
CA ASN A 167 -18.66 -10.10 2.62
C ASN A 167 -20.09 -10.56 2.33
N THR A 168 -20.58 -11.61 3.00
CA THR A 168 -21.96 -12.08 2.82
C THR A 168 -22.98 -10.99 3.17
N ILE A 169 -22.75 -10.25 4.27
CA ILE A 169 -23.63 -9.16 4.70
C ILE A 169 -23.57 -8.00 3.69
N ILE A 170 -22.36 -7.59 3.31
CA ILE A 170 -22.15 -6.47 2.37
C ILE A 170 -22.80 -6.75 1.02
N HIS A 171 -22.57 -7.93 0.43
CA HIS A 171 -23.12 -8.30 -0.88
C HIS A 171 -24.65 -8.31 -0.94
N GLN A 172 -25.31 -8.41 0.21
CA GLN A 172 -26.77 -8.41 0.36
C GLN A 172 -27.33 -7.07 0.86
N SER A 173 -26.48 -6.05 0.98
CA SER A 173 -26.83 -4.74 1.53
C SER A 173 -26.68 -3.62 0.51
N ASP A 174 -27.34 -2.49 0.79
CA ASP A 174 -27.22 -1.27 -0.01
C ASP A 174 -25.82 -0.62 0.14
N GLU A 175 -25.05 -1.00 1.18
CA GLU A 175 -23.69 -0.53 1.44
C GLU A 175 -22.64 -1.18 0.52
N ARG A 176 -23.04 -2.08 -0.38
CA ARG A 176 -22.13 -2.82 -1.28
C ARG A 176 -21.23 -1.89 -2.08
N GLU A 177 -21.81 -0.90 -2.74
CA GLU A 177 -21.06 0.04 -3.59
C GLU A 177 -20.17 0.95 -2.76
N ALA A 178 -20.68 1.43 -1.61
CA ALA A 178 -19.91 2.21 -0.65
C ALA A 178 -18.69 1.44 -0.13
N TRP A 179 -18.85 0.16 0.22
CA TRP A 179 -17.74 -0.72 0.61
C TRP A 179 -16.71 -0.88 -0.50
N PHE A 180 -17.12 -1.12 -1.74
CA PHE A 180 -16.15 -1.30 -2.83
C PHE A 180 -15.38 -0.02 -3.13
N ALA A 181 -16.05 1.13 -3.12
CA ALA A 181 -15.38 2.43 -3.28
C ALA A 181 -14.42 2.71 -2.13
N PHE A 182 -14.83 2.46 -0.89
CA PHE A 182 -14.00 2.61 0.30
C PHE A 182 -12.77 1.69 0.25
N ARG A 183 -12.99 0.39 0.01
CA ARG A 183 -11.90 -0.60 -0.09
C ARG A 183 -10.93 -0.22 -1.19
N GLN A 184 -11.42 0.18 -2.36
CA GLN A 184 -10.55 0.64 -3.45
C GLN A 184 -9.65 1.79 -2.97
N LYS A 185 -10.24 2.78 -2.27
CA LYS A 185 -9.47 3.90 -1.75
C LYS A 185 -8.42 3.49 -0.73
N CYS A 186 -8.72 2.53 0.15
CA CYS A 186 -7.75 1.96 1.08
C CYS A 186 -6.59 1.28 0.35
N VAL A 187 -6.87 0.53 -0.73
CA VAL A 187 -5.82 -0.13 -1.52
C VAL A 187 -4.98 0.89 -2.28
N GLU A 188 -5.59 1.95 -2.84
CA GLU A 188 -4.85 3.07 -3.43
C GLU A 188 -3.90 3.74 -2.42
N ASN A 189 -4.38 3.99 -1.21
CA ASN A 189 -3.56 4.56 -0.14
C ASN A 189 -2.43 3.61 0.26
N TYR A 190 -2.70 2.31 0.40
CA TYR A 190 -1.69 1.28 0.66
C TYR A 190 -0.57 1.27 -0.41
N VAL A 191 -0.95 1.35 -1.68
CA VAL A 191 0.01 1.44 -2.79
C VAL A 191 0.83 2.72 -2.69
N ALA A 192 0.19 3.86 -2.46
CA ALA A 192 0.86 5.15 -2.35
C ALA A 192 1.84 5.20 -1.16
N GLU A 193 1.49 4.62 -0.02
CA GLU A 193 2.37 4.49 1.16
C GLU A 193 3.64 3.69 0.84
N ILE A 194 3.49 2.56 0.15
CA ILE A 194 4.63 1.72 -0.25
C ILE A 194 5.53 2.45 -1.24
N LEU A 195 4.94 3.10 -2.25
CA LEU A 195 5.68 3.89 -3.22
C LEU A 195 6.44 5.04 -2.55
N ALA A 196 5.77 5.83 -1.72
CA ALA A 196 6.39 6.94 -0.99
C ALA A 196 7.53 6.44 -0.09
N GLY A 197 7.30 5.36 0.65
CA GLY A 197 8.31 4.76 1.53
C GLY A 197 9.54 4.24 0.80
N ARG A 198 9.40 3.74 -0.44
CA ARG A 198 10.52 3.28 -1.27
C ARG A 198 11.26 4.44 -1.93
N LEU A 199 10.53 5.40 -2.49
CA LEU A 199 11.10 6.54 -3.21
C LEU A 199 11.85 7.48 -2.27
N TRP A 200 11.29 7.79 -1.10
CA TRP A 200 11.93 8.70 -0.16
C TRP A 200 13.06 8.06 0.64
N LYS A 201 13.06 6.74 0.84
CA LYS A 201 14.24 6.06 1.41
C LYS A 201 15.48 6.28 0.53
N ASN A 202 15.33 6.24 -0.79
CA ASN A 202 16.44 6.41 -1.72
C ASN A 202 17.00 7.84 -1.77
N GLU A 203 16.20 8.86 -1.46
CA GLU A 203 16.64 10.27 -1.42
C GLU A 203 17.47 10.62 -0.17
N PHE A 204 17.34 9.86 0.93
CA PHE A 204 18.08 10.11 2.17
C PHE A 204 19.34 9.23 2.34
N THR A 205 19.59 8.30 1.42
CA THR A 205 20.78 7.42 1.43
C THR A 205 21.86 7.79 0.41
N ASN A 206 21.71 8.90 -0.32
CA ASN A 206 22.75 9.45 -1.21
C ASN A 206 23.34 10.76 -0.69
#